data_AF-A0A7V9FIN2-F1
#
_entry.id   AF-A0A7V9FIN2-F1
#
_cell.length_a   1.000
_cell.length_b   1.000
_cell.length_c   1.000
_cell.angle_alpha   90.00
_cell.angle_beta   90.00
_cell.angle_gamma   90.00
#
_symmetry.space_group_name_H-M   'P 1'
#
loop_
_entity.id
_entity.type
_entity.pdbx_description
1 polymer ?
#
loop_
_entity_poly.entity_id
_entity_poly.type
_entity_poly.pdbx_seq_one_letter_code
_entity_poly.pdbx_strand_id
1 'polypeptide(L)'
;MMRVYISIDMEGVAGVVHEDQTDPVDPRHAGEYNRFRRLMTAEANAAIEGALAAGARAILVNDSHWLMRNLLAEELHPAAELLSGGPKLRSMVEGVELGFEAALFIGYHARAGTPQAIIDHTYTSHVHEARLNGQPAGELAINAALAGAYGVPVAMVSGDQALAAEARELLGPTIETVIVKQA
;
A
#
# COMPACT_ATOMS: atom_id res chain seq x y z
N MET A 1 21.39 11.30 0.04
CA MET A 1 21.17 10.42 1.22
C MET A 1 19.91 9.66 0.91
N MET A 2 19.92 8.32 0.90
CA MET A 2 18.78 7.55 0.38
C MET A 2 17.56 7.72 1.28
N ARG A 3 16.47 8.21 0.69
CA ARG A 3 15.14 8.39 1.26
C ARG A 3 14.20 7.38 0.61
N VAL A 4 13.41 6.70 1.43
CA VAL A 4 12.42 5.73 0.97
C VAL A 4 11.03 6.19 1.37
N TYR A 5 10.11 6.16 0.42
CA TYR A 5 8.70 6.38 0.65
C TYR A 5 7.99 5.04 0.77
N ILE A 6 7.10 4.89 1.75
CA ILE A 6 6.28 3.69 1.92
C ILE A 6 4.82 4.14 1.90
N SER A 7 4.05 3.69 0.92
CA SER A 7 2.58 3.73 1.00
C SER A 7 2.14 2.36 1.46
N ILE A 8 1.37 2.30 2.55
CA ILE A 8 0.88 1.03 3.07
C ILE A 8 -0.63 0.99 3.14
N ASP A 9 -1.17 -0.07 2.57
CA ASP A 9 -2.57 -0.40 2.50
C ASP A 9 -2.85 -1.72 3.25
N MET A 10 -4.12 -2.07 3.48
CA MET A 10 -4.46 -3.14 4.44
C MET A 10 -4.95 -4.42 3.79
N GLU A 11 -5.68 -4.34 2.68
CA GLU A 11 -6.33 -5.45 2.00
C GLU A 11 -5.34 -6.49 1.52
N GLY A 12 -4.12 -6.09 1.17
CA GLY A 12 -3.04 -6.95 0.69
C GLY A 12 -2.15 -7.56 1.77
N VAL A 13 -2.27 -7.11 3.02
CA VAL A 13 -1.45 -7.59 4.15
C VAL A 13 -1.62 -9.11 4.35
N ALA A 14 -0.54 -9.78 4.75
CA ALA A 14 -0.50 -11.21 5.04
C ALA A 14 -1.57 -11.58 6.09
N GLY A 15 -2.31 -12.65 5.78
CA GLY A 15 -3.39 -13.15 6.63
C GLY A 15 -4.72 -12.40 6.51
N VAL A 16 -4.77 -11.21 5.88
CA VAL A 16 -6.04 -10.55 5.55
C VAL A 16 -6.72 -11.34 4.44
N VAL A 17 -7.97 -11.74 4.64
CA VAL A 17 -8.74 -12.57 3.70
C VAL A 17 -10.19 -12.09 3.56
N HIS A 18 -10.65 -11.16 4.39
CA HIS A 18 -12.02 -10.66 4.39
C HIS A 18 -12.12 -9.19 4.80
N GLU A 19 -13.14 -8.47 4.33
CA GLU A 19 -13.35 -7.04 4.59
C GLU A 19 -13.49 -6.71 6.09
N ASP A 20 -14.07 -7.61 6.89
CA ASP A 20 -14.17 -7.50 8.36
C ASP A 20 -12.83 -7.28 9.06
N GLN A 21 -11.72 -7.65 8.43
CA GLN A 21 -10.37 -7.48 8.98
C GLN A 21 -9.80 -6.09 8.65
N THR A 22 -10.42 -5.39 7.71
CA THR A 22 -9.95 -4.11 7.15
C THR A 22 -10.89 -2.96 7.47
N ASP A 23 -12.15 -3.21 7.81
CA ASP A 23 -13.16 -2.18 8.02
C ASP A 23 -13.08 -1.51 9.41
N PRO A 24 -12.76 -0.20 9.50
CA PRO A 24 -12.73 0.54 10.76
C PRO A 24 -14.10 1.08 11.21
N VAL A 25 -15.13 0.95 10.38
CA VAL A 25 -16.42 1.64 10.55
C VAL A 25 -17.45 0.76 11.24
N ASP A 26 -17.55 -0.52 10.87
CA ASP A 26 -18.52 -1.42 11.49
C ASP A 26 -18.04 -1.93 12.87
N PRO A 27 -18.77 -1.66 13.97
CA PRO A 27 -18.38 -2.11 15.30
C PRO A 27 -18.28 -3.64 15.44
N ARG A 28 -18.97 -4.41 14.58
CA ARG A 28 -18.89 -5.88 14.56
C ARG A 28 -17.52 -6.37 14.12
N HIS A 29 -16.83 -5.58 13.29
CA HIS A 29 -15.52 -5.88 12.71
C HIS A 29 -14.38 -5.48 13.64
N ALA A 30 -14.63 -4.65 14.66
CA ALA A 30 -13.61 -4.07 15.53
C ALA A 30 -12.63 -5.08 16.15
N GLY A 31 -13.07 -6.30 16.48
CA GLY A 31 -12.20 -7.34 17.02
C GLY A 31 -11.13 -7.80 16.01
N GLU A 32 -11.56 -8.13 14.79
CA GLU A 32 -10.67 -8.55 13.71
C GLU A 32 -9.85 -7.35 13.20
N TYR A 33 -10.47 -6.21 12.93
CA TYR A 33 -9.77 -4.99 12.51
C TYR A 33 -8.62 -4.61 13.46
N ASN A 34 -8.85 -4.56 14.77
CA ASN A 34 -7.79 -4.24 15.73
C ASN A 34 -6.66 -5.28 15.77
N ARG A 35 -6.97 -6.56 15.53
CA ARG A 35 -5.96 -7.62 15.41
C ARG A 35 -5.12 -7.43 14.15
N PHE A 36 -5.74 -7.11 13.01
CA PHE A 36 -5.06 -6.99 11.72
C PHE A 36 -4.28 -5.69 11.55
N ARG A 37 -4.65 -4.60 12.24
CA ARG A 37 -3.81 -3.39 12.34
C ARG A 37 -2.39 -3.68 12.86
N ARG A 38 -2.25 -4.65 13.78
CA ARG A 38 -0.94 -5.09 14.26
C ARG A 38 -0.13 -5.79 13.18
N LEU A 39 -0.77 -6.60 12.34
CA LEU A 39 -0.11 -7.25 11.20
C LEU A 39 0.29 -6.23 10.14
N MET A 40 -0.58 -5.27 9.82
CA MET A 40 -0.26 -4.15 8.94
C MET A 40 0.94 -3.34 9.46
N THR A 41 0.97 -3.04 10.76
CA THR A 41 2.09 -2.32 11.39
C THR A 41 3.38 -3.16 11.37
N ALA A 42 3.28 -4.47 11.59
CA ALA A 42 4.42 -5.37 11.50
C ALA A 42 4.99 -5.46 10.06
N GLU A 43 4.14 -5.45 9.03
CA GLU A 43 4.60 -5.39 7.64
C GLU A 43 5.23 -4.04 7.27
N ALA A 44 4.69 -2.93 7.77
CA ALA A 44 5.35 -1.63 7.66
C ALA A 44 6.76 -1.69 8.28
N ASN A 45 6.88 -2.27 9.48
CA ASN A 45 8.17 -2.43 10.16
C ASN A 45 9.14 -3.31 9.37
N ALA A 46 8.68 -4.43 8.79
CA ALA A 46 9.51 -5.27 7.95
C ALA A 46 10.03 -4.52 6.71
N ALA A 47 9.19 -3.70 6.06
CA ALA A 47 9.62 -2.85 4.95
C ALA A 47 10.60 -1.75 5.39
N ILE A 48 10.39 -1.14 6.56
CA ILE A 48 11.30 -0.15 7.15
C ILE A 48 12.67 -0.78 7.45
N GLU A 49 12.70 -1.95 8.09
CA GLU A 49 13.93 -2.68 8.39
C GLU A 49 14.69 -3.06 7.11
N GLY A 50 13.97 -3.53 6.08
CA GLY A 50 14.55 -3.80 4.76
C GLY A 50 15.15 -2.55 4.12
N ALA A 51 14.45 -1.42 4.17
CA ALA A 51 14.95 -0.14 3.66
C ALA A 51 16.21 0.33 4.42
N LEU A 52 16.22 0.21 5.75
CA LEU A 52 17.39 0.53 6.59
C LEU A 52 18.58 -0.36 6.26
N ALA A 53 18.36 -1.66 6.08
CA ALA A 53 19.38 -2.62 5.68
C ALA A 53 19.96 -2.30 4.29
N ALA A 54 19.13 -1.77 3.38
CA ALA A 54 19.56 -1.26 2.08
C ALA A 54 20.29 0.09 2.15
N GLY A 55 20.38 0.72 3.33
CA GLY A 55 21.10 1.97 3.56
C GLY A 55 20.23 3.23 3.55
N ALA A 56 18.90 3.08 3.60
CA ALA A 56 17.99 4.22 3.75
C ALA A 56 18.29 4.94 5.07
N ARG A 57 18.16 6.26 5.07
CA ARG A 57 18.42 7.09 6.25
C ARG A 57 17.29 8.04 6.61
N ALA A 58 16.25 8.11 5.77
CA ALA A 58 15.00 8.78 6.06
C ALA A 58 13.89 7.97 5.39
N ILE A 59 12.85 7.65 6.15
CA ILE A 59 11.75 6.80 5.69
C ILE A 59 10.46 7.49 6.07
N LEU A 60 9.60 7.77 5.09
CA LEU A 60 8.26 8.29 5.30
C LEU A 60 7.26 7.16 5.05
N VAL A 61 6.43 6.85 6.05
CA VAL A 61 5.37 5.85 5.95
C VAL A 61 4.03 6.56 5.91
N ASN A 62 3.33 6.42 4.80
CA ASN A 62 2.00 6.95 4.58
C ASN A 62 0.94 5.86 4.75
N ASP A 63 0.12 6.02 5.79
CA ASP A 63 -1.05 5.17 6.00
C ASP A 63 -2.08 5.43 4.90
N SER A 64 -2.39 4.44 4.08
CA SER A 64 -3.11 4.62 2.81
C SER A 64 -4.50 3.98 2.81
N HIS A 65 -4.90 3.35 3.91
CA HIS A 65 -6.14 2.57 4.01
C HIS A 65 -7.30 3.35 4.63
N TRP A 66 -8.51 3.30 4.08
CA TRP A 66 -9.72 3.94 4.65
C TRP A 66 -9.51 5.35 5.23
N LEU A 67 -9.58 5.49 6.56
CA LEU A 67 -9.48 6.74 7.32
C LEU A 67 -8.03 7.15 7.57
N MET A 68 -7.08 6.32 7.12
CA MET A 68 -5.64 6.51 7.15
C MET A 68 -5.09 6.64 8.58
N ARG A 69 -5.74 5.95 9.55
CA ARG A 69 -5.42 5.94 10.99
C ARG A 69 -5.31 4.50 11.53
N ASN A 70 -4.71 3.64 10.73
CA ASN A 70 -4.64 2.20 10.91
C ASN A 70 -3.32 1.79 11.55
N LEU A 71 -2.20 2.39 11.16
CA LEU A 71 -0.89 2.10 11.77
C LEU A 71 -0.88 2.47 13.26
N LEU A 72 -0.27 1.60 14.06
CA LEU A 72 -0.10 1.80 15.50
C LEU A 72 1.20 2.58 15.72
N ALA A 73 1.10 3.89 15.96
CA ALA A 73 2.25 4.78 16.05
C ALA A 73 3.24 4.37 17.17
N GLU A 74 2.72 3.79 18.25
CA GLU A 74 3.49 3.27 19.38
C GLU A 74 4.23 1.95 19.07
N GLU A 75 3.84 1.24 18.01
CA GLU A 75 4.46 -0.01 17.55
C GLU A 75 5.27 0.17 16.25
N LEU A 76 5.13 1.32 15.57
CA LEU A 76 5.86 1.62 14.34
C LEU A 76 7.35 1.84 14.64
N HIS A 77 8.20 1.36 13.74
CA HIS A 77 9.64 1.43 13.88
C HIS A 77 10.12 2.89 14.04
N PRO A 78 10.90 3.23 15.08
CA PRO A 78 11.18 4.62 15.48
C PRO A 78 12.06 5.40 14.49
N ALA A 79 12.66 4.73 13.51
CA ALA A 79 13.42 5.38 12.43
C ALA A 79 12.55 5.96 11.30
N ALA A 80 11.24 5.69 11.31
CA ALA A 80 10.32 6.18 10.30
C ALA A 80 9.53 7.39 10.81
N GLU A 81 9.19 8.29 9.88
CA GLU A 81 8.18 9.32 10.07
C GLU A 81 6.83 8.78 9.60
N LEU A 82 5.79 8.95 10.42
CA LEU A 82 4.44 8.50 10.12
C LEU A 82 3.58 9.65 9.61
N LEU A 83 2.99 9.46 8.42
CA LEU A 83 1.92 10.29 7.89
C LEU A 83 0.58 9.58 8.11
N SER A 84 -0.19 10.06 9.10
CA SER A 84 -1.47 9.50 9.51
C SER A 84 -2.59 10.53 9.52
N GLY A 85 -3.80 10.07 9.23
CA GLY A 85 -5.02 10.86 9.15
C GLY A 85 -5.43 11.22 7.73
N GLY A 86 -6.69 11.61 7.60
CA GLY A 86 -7.27 12.23 6.41
C GLY A 86 -8.15 13.43 6.80
N PRO A 87 -8.51 14.30 5.85
CA PRO A 87 -8.24 14.19 4.41
C PRO A 87 -6.80 14.60 4.03
N LYS A 88 -6.22 13.86 3.06
CA LYS A 88 -4.93 14.17 2.43
C LYS A 88 -5.14 14.48 0.96
N LEU A 89 -4.47 15.50 0.43
CA LEU A 89 -4.70 15.98 -0.94
C LEU A 89 -4.39 14.90 -1.98
N ARG A 90 -3.36 14.09 -1.73
CA ARG A 90 -2.90 13.01 -2.61
C ARG A 90 -3.17 11.62 -2.03
N SER A 91 -4.03 11.52 -1.02
CA SER A 91 -4.53 10.25 -0.50
C SER A 91 -3.40 9.23 -0.20
N MET A 92 -3.38 8.09 -0.88
CA MET A 92 -2.43 6.99 -0.70
C MET A 92 -0.98 7.35 -1.03
N VAL A 93 -0.74 8.45 -1.75
CA VAL A 93 0.61 8.94 -2.07
C VAL A 93 0.90 10.34 -1.51
N GLU A 94 0.25 10.74 -0.42
CA GLU A 94 0.58 11.99 0.26
C GLU A 94 2.04 12.03 0.73
N GLY A 95 2.70 13.15 0.48
CA GLY A 95 4.10 13.36 0.84
C GLY A 95 5.09 12.88 -0.22
N VAL A 96 4.66 12.13 -1.25
CA VAL A 96 5.54 11.66 -2.32
C VAL A 96 6.23 12.80 -3.08
N GLU A 97 5.60 13.98 -3.13
CA GLU A 97 6.13 15.19 -3.78
C GLU A 97 7.37 15.76 -3.09
N LEU A 98 7.68 15.29 -1.87
CA LEU A 98 8.89 15.68 -1.13
C LEU A 98 10.16 15.07 -1.74
N GLY A 99 10.04 14.15 -2.71
CA GLY A 99 11.14 13.52 -3.46
C GLY A 99 11.85 12.41 -2.71
N PHE A 100 11.94 11.22 -3.33
CA PHE A 100 12.52 10.01 -2.75
C PHE A 100 13.22 9.19 -3.84
N GLU A 101 14.22 8.40 -3.46
CA GLU A 101 14.94 7.53 -4.39
C GLU A 101 14.12 6.27 -4.76
N ALA A 102 13.18 5.87 -3.91
CA ALA A 102 12.29 4.74 -4.17
C ALA A 102 10.99 4.86 -3.36
N ALA A 103 9.89 4.35 -3.94
CA ALA A 103 8.65 4.05 -3.26
C ALA A 103 8.45 2.54 -3.11
N LEU A 104 7.95 2.12 -1.95
CA LEU A 104 7.48 0.76 -1.66
C LEU A 104 5.97 0.82 -1.43
N PHE A 105 5.20 0.04 -2.17
CA PHE A 105 3.75 -0.07 -1.98
C PHE A 105 3.44 -1.39 -1.28
N ILE A 106 3.10 -1.30 0.00
CA ILE A 106 2.99 -2.45 0.91
C ILE A 106 1.54 -2.76 1.19
N GLY A 107 1.16 -4.03 1.16
CA GLY A 107 -0.20 -4.47 1.48
C GLY A 107 -1.25 -3.99 0.47
N TYR A 108 -0.84 -3.75 -0.79
CA TYR A 108 -1.75 -3.35 -1.87
C TYR A 108 -2.56 -4.55 -2.38
N HIS A 109 -3.61 -4.27 -3.15
CA HIS A 109 -4.48 -5.28 -3.77
C HIS A 109 -4.74 -5.00 -5.25
N ALA A 110 -5.23 -6.01 -5.97
CA ALA A 110 -5.54 -5.87 -7.39
C ALA A 110 -6.74 -4.94 -7.62
N ARG A 111 -6.82 -4.36 -8.83
CA ARG A 111 -7.93 -3.49 -9.23
C ARG A 111 -9.28 -4.21 -9.24
N ALA A 112 -10.36 -3.42 -9.19
CA ALA A 112 -11.74 -3.93 -9.26
C ALA A 112 -11.98 -4.83 -10.49
N GLY A 113 -12.67 -5.94 -10.26
CA GLY A 113 -13.03 -6.93 -11.27
C GLY A 113 -11.90 -7.92 -11.60
N THR A 114 -10.83 -7.98 -10.81
CA THR A 114 -9.70 -8.89 -11.08
C THR A 114 -10.00 -10.30 -10.59
N PRO A 115 -9.98 -11.33 -11.46
CA PRO A 115 -10.20 -12.71 -11.03
C PRO A 115 -9.08 -13.22 -10.12
N GLN A 116 -9.43 -14.05 -9.13
CA GLN A 116 -8.46 -14.63 -8.18
C GLN A 116 -7.65 -13.56 -7.46
N ALA A 117 -8.36 -12.57 -6.92
CA ALA A 117 -7.80 -11.50 -6.09
C ALA A 117 -8.59 -11.40 -4.79
N ILE A 118 -7.89 -11.12 -3.67
CA ILE A 118 -8.51 -10.91 -2.37
C ILE A 118 -8.88 -9.43 -2.23
N ILE A 119 -10.17 -9.15 -1.97
CA ILE A 119 -10.73 -7.80 -1.74
C ILE A 119 -10.39 -6.84 -2.90
N ASP A 120 -10.59 -7.29 -4.14
CA ASP A 120 -10.33 -6.48 -5.31
C ASP A 120 -11.30 -5.29 -5.41
N HIS A 121 -10.76 -4.08 -5.48
CA HIS A 121 -11.54 -2.86 -5.67
C HIS A 121 -10.66 -1.71 -6.18
N THR A 122 -11.21 -0.50 -6.30
CA THR A 122 -10.43 0.69 -6.67
C THR A 122 -10.97 1.93 -5.95
N TYR A 123 -10.30 2.32 -4.87
CA TYR A 123 -10.59 3.36 -3.87
C TYR A 123 -11.90 3.17 -3.10
N THR A 124 -12.91 2.61 -3.73
CA THR A 124 -14.21 2.32 -3.14
C THR A 124 -14.83 1.13 -3.86
N SER A 125 -15.69 0.40 -3.16
CA SER A 125 -16.48 -0.72 -3.70
C SER A 125 -17.47 -0.33 -4.80
N HIS A 126 -17.65 0.98 -5.05
CA HIS A 126 -18.58 1.49 -6.06
C HIS A 126 -17.96 1.69 -7.45
N VAL A 127 -16.62 1.62 -7.56
CA VAL A 127 -15.92 1.76 -8.84
C VAL A 127 -15.87 0.40 -9.51
N HIS A 128 -16.59 0.25 -10.62
CA HIS A 128 -16.50 -0.95 -11.46
C HIS A 128 -15.18 -0.97 -12.26
N GLU A 129 -14.75 0.17 -12.78
CA GLU A 129 -13.50 0.29 -13.53
C GLU A 129 -13.02 1.75 -13.53
N ALA A 130 -11.73 1.96 -13.31
CA ALA A 130 -11.04 3.21 -13.60
C ALA A 130 -10.07 3.01 -14.78
N ARG A 131 -9.80 4.10 -15.51
CA ARG A 131 -8.88 4.06 -16.66
C ARG A 131 -7.90 5.22 -16.64
N LEU A 132 -6.64 4.92 -16.94
CA LEU A 132 -5.59 5.91 -17.22
C LEU A 132 -5.15 5.78 -18.67
N ASN A 133 -5.28 6.86 -19.44
CA ASN A 133 -4.99 6.86 -20.88
C ASN A 133 -5.67 5.70 -21.65
N GLY A 134 -6.91 5.37 -21.26
CA GLY A 134 -7.70 4.29 -21.86
C GLY A 134 -7.39 2.89 -21.33
N GLN A 135 -6.32 2.69 -20.56
CA GLN A 135 -5.96 1.40 -19.97
C GLN A 135 -6.65 1.20 -18.61
N PRO A 136 -7.16 0.00 -18.29
CA PRO A 136 -7.68 -0.31 -16.95
C PRO A 136 -6.64 -0.02 -15.87
N ALA A 137 -7.07 0.58 -14.76
CA ALA A 137 -6.20 1.04 -13.70
C ALA A 137 -6.83 0.79 -12.33
N GLY A 138 -6.08 0.17 -11.42
CA GLY A 138 -6.37 0.15 -10.00
C GLY A 138 -5.62 1.25 -9.23
N GLU A 139 -5.66 1.14 -7.91
CA GLU A 139 -4.92 2.02 -7.01
C GLU A 139 -3.42 1.97 -7.26
N LEU A 140 -2.85 0.77 -7.47
CA LEU A 140 -1.45 0.61 -7.87
C LEU A 140 -1.10 1.49 -9.07
N ALA A 141 -1.88 1.41 -10.16
CA ALA A 141 -1.61 2.17 -11.37
C ALA A 141 -1.74 3.69 -11.18
N ILE A 142 -2.77 4.13 -10.46
CA ILE A 142 -3.01 5.55 -10.18
C ILE A 142 -1.91 6.14 -9.30
N ASN A 143 -1.55 5.41 -8.24
CA ASN A 143 -0.55 5.83 -7.28
C ASN A 143 0.86 5.80 -7.88
N ALA A 144 1.19 4.78 -8.66
CA ALA A 144 2.48 4.68 -9.33
C ALA A 144 2.65 5.77 -10.41
N ALA A 145 1.58 6.10 -11.14
CA ALA A 145 1.60 7.20 -12.11
C ALA A 145 1.87 8.55 -11.43
N LEU A 146 1.24 8.82 -10.29
CA LEU A 146 1.46 10.05 -9.53
C LEU A 146 2.86 10.10 -8.90
N ALA A 147 3.36 9.00 -8.34
CA ALA A 147 4.74 8.90 -7.85
C ALA A 147 5.75 9.17 -8.99
N GLY A 148 5.55 8.56 -10.15
CA GLY A 148 6.37 8.77 -11.34
C GLY A 148 6.35 10.21 -11.85
N ALA A 149 5.20 10.91 -11.76
CA ALA A 149 5.10 12.33 -12.09
C ALA A 149 5.96 13.23 -11.18
N TYR A 150 6.27 12.79 -9.96
CA TYR A 150 7.23 13.44 -9.05
C TYR A 150 8.65 12.86 -9.14
N GLY A 151 8.92 11.97 -10.10
CA GLY A 151 10.23 11.36 -10.31
C GLY A 151 10.60 10.30 -9.27
N VAL A 152 9.61 9.75 -8.54
CA VAL A 152 9.82 8.71 -7.53
C VAL A 152 9.45 7.34 -8.14
N PRO A 153 10.42 6.46 -8.43
CA PRO A 153 10.13 5.15 -8.97
C PRO A 153 9.56 4.22 -7.89
N VAL A 154 8.54 3.42 -8.24
CA VAL A 154 8.09 2.32 -7.40
C VAL A 154 9.07 1.16 -7.57
N ALA A 155 9.76 0.80 -6.49
CA ALA A 155 10.80 -0.21 -6.51
C ALA A 155 10.29 -1.61 -6.10
N MET A 156 9.23 -1.66 -5.30
CA MET A 156 8.65 -2.89 -4.81
C MET A 156 7.15 -2.73 -4.55
N VAL A 157 6.40 -3.81 -4.76
CA VAL A 157 5.03 -3.95 -4.28
C VAL A 157 4.87 -5.23 -3.44
N SER A 158 3.98 -5.23 -2.44
CA SER A 158 3.55 -6.44 -1.73
C SER A 158 2.03 -6.57 -1.68
N GLY A 159 1.55 -7.82 -1.78
CA GLY A 159 0.13 -8.16 -1.82
C GLY A 159 -0.08 -9.62 -2.21
N ASP A 160 -1.16 -9.92 -2.93
CA ASP A 160 -1.43 -11.27 -3.46
C ASP A 160 -0.80 -11.50 -4.86
N GLN A 161 -1.05 -12.68 -5.43
CA GLN A 161 -0.55 -13.06 -6.75
C GLN A 161 -1.13 -12.22 -7.89
N ALA A 162 -2.37 -11.71 -7.73
CA ALA A 162 -3.04 -10.93 -8.75
C ALA A 162 -2.45 -9.51 -8.82
N LEU A 163 -2.20 -8.88 -7.66
CA LEU A 163 -1.44 -7.63 -7.60
C LEU A 163 -0.06 -7.79 -8.23
N ALA A 164 0.67 -8.87 -7.90
CA ALA A 164 2.01 -9.09 -8.44
C ALA A 164 2.01 -9.21 -9.98
N ALA A 165 0.98 -9.85 -10.54
CA ALA A 165 0.79 -9.90 -12.00
C ALA A 165 0.48 -8.51 -12.58
N GLU A 166 -0.45 -7.77 -11.97
CA GLU A 166 -0.79 -6.39 -12.37
C GLU A 166 0.44 -5.47 -12.34
N ALA A 167 1.26 -5.56 -11.30
CA ALA A 167 2.46 -4.75 -11.14
C ALA A 167 3.50 -5.00 -12.22
N ARG A 168 3.73 -6.26 -12.59
CA ARG A 168 4.69 -6.61 -13.67
C ARG A 168 4.19 -6.18 -15.04
N GLU A 169 2.89 -6.26 -15.28
CA GLU A 169 2.27 -5.77 -16.52
C GLU A 169 2.42 -4.24 -16.63
N LEU A 170 2.18 -3.52 -15.54
CA LEU A 170 2.21 -2.06 -15.48
C LEU A 170 3.64 -1.47 -15.48
N LEU A 171 4.49 -1.94 -14.58
CA LEU A 171 5.79 -1.34 -14.25
C LEU A 171 6.98 -2.08 -14.89
N GLY A 172 6.68 -3.18 -15.60
CA GLY A 172 7.67 -4.02 -16.28
C GLY A 172 8.21 -5.15 -15.40
N PRO A 173 8.95 -6.11 -15.99
CA PRO A 173 9.34 -7.36 -15.33
C PRO A 173 10.42 -7.19 -14.24
N THR A 174 11.02 -6.01 -14.13
CA THR A 174 12.09 -5.72 -13.15
C THR A 174 11.57 -5.20 -11.82
N ILE A 175 10.26 -4.94 -11.70
CA ILE A 175 9.65 -4.56 -10.42
C ILE A 175 9.77 -5.73 -9.42
N GLU A 176 10.19 -5.43 -8.20
CA GLU A 176 10.19 -6.42 -7.13
C GLU A 176 8.76 -6.65 -6.63
N THR A 177 8.35 -7.91 -6.49
CA THR A 177 6.99 -8.25 -6.06
C THR A 177 7.06 -9.29 -4.96
N VAL A 178 6.46 -8.99 -3.80
CA VAL A 178 6.39 -9.93 -2.69
C VAL A 178 4.95 -10.40 -2.51
N ILE A 179 4.72 -11.67 -2.87
CA ILE A 179 3.43 -12.33 -2.69
C ILE A 179 3.36 -12.84 -1.25
N VAL A 180 2.54 -12.22 -0.41
CA VAL A 180 2.41 -12.56 1.01
C VAL A 180 1.23 -13.49 1.31
N LYS A 181 0.36 -13.72 0.31
CA LYS A 181 -0.79 -14.63 0.37
C LYS A 181 -1.28 -15.01 -1.03
N GLN A 182 -2.17 -16.01 -1.10
CA GLN A 182 -2.78 -16.47 -2.34
C GLN A 182 -4.30 -16.45 -2.25
N ALA A 183 -4.96 -15.87 -3.26
CA ALA A 183 -6.42 -15.90 -3.46
C ALA A 183 -6.94 -17.25 -3.95
#